data_AF-A0A919UHY9-F1
#
_entry.id   AF-A0A919UHY9-F1
#
_cell.length_a   1.000
_cell.length_b   1.000
_cell.length_c   1.000
_cell.angle_alpha   90.00
_cell.angle_beta   90.00
_cell.angle_gamma   90.00
#
_symmetry.space_group_name_H-M   'P 1'
#
loop_
_entity.id
_entity.type
_entity.pdbx_description
1 polymer ?
#
loop_
_entity_poly.entity_id
_entity_poly.type
_entity_poly.pdbx_seq_one_letter_code
_entity_poly.pdbx_strand_id
1 'polypeptide(L)'
;MSWLGVALYRVRMRCPRCGATGVDAQGLCLRCGLRIGAPPPVQRNPLLIPGIAFAVVAVLMIAAVIVYAATSGDGSDDTVAAPTAAPVTTAGTPETTVGPSVGPSPSDSTSPGASPSPSGDPCIVGVWLEERHDEDLTTPDGTVVTVHGGGTFQRYSYDGVAFFDYDNGLRLAGTKGSSRYEFLFTGFISYTYRVENGEIIYSNPRAQGTELLYNDNGHVYTRNLSARNLPPRKLNCGNVAMNLTSAGLNIDLKRTSARQ
;
A
#
# COMPACT_ATOMS: atom_id res chain seq x y z
N MET A 1 32.59 17.46 24.05
CA MET A 1 31.44 16.54 24.16
C MET A 1 31.59 15.49 23.07
N SER A 2 32.21 14.37 23.40
CA SER A 2 32.49 13.27 22.48
C SER A 2 31.30 12.30 22.44
N TRP A 3 30.70 12.15 21.27
CA TRP A 3 29.69 11.12 21.02
C TRP A 3 30.40 9.78 20.86
N LEU A 4 30.26 8.90 21.85
CA LEU A 4 30.66 7.50 21.75
C LEU A 4 29.77 6.82 20.70
N GLY A 5 30.38 6.47 19.57
CA GLY A 5 29.74 5.70 18.50
C GLY A 5 29.41 4.30 18.99
N VAL A 6 28.12 4.00 19.12
CA VAL A 6 27.63 2.64 19.33
C VAL A 6 27.76 1.90 18.00
N ALA A 7 28.82 1.11 17.86
CA ALA A 7 28.97 0.17 16.77
C ALA A 7 27.88 -0.92 16.90
N LEU A 8 26.79 -0.77 16.14
CA LEU A 8 25.79 -1.83 15.99
C LEU A 8 26.44 -3.01 15.28
N TYR A 9 26.92 -3.98 16.05
CA TYR A 9 27.30 -5.30 15.56
C TYR A 9 26.06 -5.94 14.94
N ARG A 10 25.90 -5.83 13.61
CA ARG A 10 24.94 -6.65 12.86
C ARG A 10 25.45 -8.09 12.88
N VAL A 11 24.98 -8.87 13.85
CA VAL A 11 25.15 -10.32 13.86
C VAL A 11 24.46 -10.86 12.60
N ARG A 12 25.25 -11.23 11.59
CA ARG A 12 24.73 -11.88 10.38
C ARG A 12 24.29 -13.30 10.74
N MET A 13 23.03 -13.46 11.12
CA MET A 13 22.45 -14.79 11.32
C MET A 13 22.36 -15.51 9.96
N ARG A 14 22.98 -16.69 9.87
CA ARG A 14 22.87 -17.59 8.71
C ARG A 14 21.75 -18.59 8.95
N CYS A 15 21.04 -18.97 7.90
CA CYS A 15 20.04 -20.02 7.99
C CYS A 15 20.69 -21.36 8.39
N PRO A 16 20.24 -22.04 9.46
CA PRO A 16 20.83 -23.32 9.88
C PRO A 16 20.58 -24.45 8.87
N ARG A 17 19.51 -24.36 8.06
CA ARG A 17 19.17 -25.39 7.07
C ARG A 17 19.88 -25.26 5.72
N CYS A 18 20.07 -24.06 5.20
CA CYS A 18 20.61 -23.85 3.85
C CYS A 18 21.83 -22.92 3.80
N GLY A 19 22.29 -22.38 4.95
CA GLY A 19 23.46 -21.50 5.02
C GLY A 19 23.27 -20.10 4.43
N ALA A 20 22.10 -19.80 3.83
CA ALA A 20 21.82 -18.51 3.20
C ALA A 20 21.81 -17.38 4.23
N THR A 21 22.30 -16.22 3.81
CA THR A 21 22.17 -14.95 4.52
C THR A 21 20.93 -14.23 4.01
N GLY A 22 19.91 -14.08 4.84
CA GLY A 22 18.69 -13.36 4.47
C GLY A 22 17.44 -14.00 5.07
N VAL A 23 16.70 -13.18 5.82
CA VAL A 23 15.35 -13.46 6.32
C VAL A 23 14.44 -12.32 5.89
N ASP A 24 13.19 -12.62 5.59
CA ASP A 24 12.17 -11.59 5.35
C ASP A 24 11.68 -10.94 6.67
N ALA A 25 10.74 -10.00 6.56
CA ALA A 25 10.14 -9.32 7.70
C ALA A 25 9.39 -10.27 8.67
N GLN A 26 9.00 -11.46 8.19
CA GLN A 26 8.31 -12.48 8.97
C GLN A 26 9.29 -13.49 9.60
N GLY A 27 10.59 -13.31 9.39
CA GLY A 27 11.64 -14.19 9.88
C GLY A 27 11.81 -15.47 9.06
N LEU A 28 11.27 -15.56 7.83
CA LEU A 28 11.48 -16.72 6.98
C LEU A 28 12.74 -16.56 6.13
N CYS A 29 13.51 -17.63 6.00
CA CYS A 29 14.65 -17.68 5.11
C CYS A 29 14.18 -17.59 3.65
N LEU A 30 14.62 -16.56 2.95
CA LEU A 30 14.24 -16.28 1.55
C LEU A 30 14.56 -17.44 0.57
N ARG A 31 15.48 -18.35 0.93
CA ARG A 31 15.91 -19.44 0.05
C ARG A 31 15.21 -20.78 0.30
N CYS A 32 14.82 -21.06 1.55
CA CYS A 32 14.27 -22.38 1.91
C CYS A 32 12.94 -22.33 2.67
N GLY A 33 12.41 -21.13 2.95
CA GLY A 33 11.17 -20.93 3.69
C GLY A 33 11.26 -21.33 5.16
N LEU A 34 12.43 -21.70 5.69
CA LEU A 34 12.57 -22.04 7.09
C LEU A 34 12.42 -20.78 7.94
N ARG A 35 11.52 -20.81 8.92
CA ARG A 35 11.37 -19.76 9.93
C ARG A 35 12.58 -19.77 10.87
N ILE A 36 13.31 -18.66 10.92
CA ILE A 36 14.51 -18.48 11.74
C ILE A 36 14.17 -17.46 12.82
N GLY A 37 14.17 -17.92 14.07
CA GLY A 37 13.82 -17.13 15.23
C GLY A 37 12.38 -17.38 15.66
N ALA A 38 12.18 -17.61 16.95
CA ALA A 38 10.89 -17.34 17.56
C ALA A 38 10.64 -15.82 17.42
N PRO A 39 9.39 -15.36 17.19
CA PRO A 39 9.10 -13.94 17.31
C PRO A 39 9.67 -13.46 18.65
N PRO A 40 10.39 -12.32 18.70
CA PRO A 40 10.87 -11.81 19.98
C PRO A 40 9.65 -11.80 20.91
N PRO A 41 9.77 -12.32 22.14
CA PRO A 41 8.66 -12.25 23.07
C PRO A 41 8.25 -10.79 23.09
N VAL A 42 7.01 -10.50 22.67
CA VAL A 42 6.50 -9.13 22.67
C VAL A 42 6.70 -8.66 24.09
N GLN A 43 7.64 -7.74 24.29
CA GLN A 43 7.97 -7.19 25.59
C GLN A 43 6.78 -6.31 25.96
N ARG A 44 5.71 -6.96 26.40
CA ARG A 44 4.51 -6.32 26.91
C ARG A 44 4.98 -5.60 28.16
N ASN A 45 5.19 -4.29 28.04
CA ASN A 45 5.40 -3.45 29.21
C ASN A 45 4.17 -3.66 30.11
N PRO A 46 4.32 -4.33 31.27
CA PRO A 46 3.18 -4.72 32.10
C PRO A 46 2.45 -3.50 32.69
N LEU A 47 3.02 -2.30 32.54
CA LEU A 47 2.46 -1.00 32.91
C LEU A 47 1.55 -0.37 31.84
N LEU A 48 1.56 -0.82 30.58
CA LEU A 48 0.75 -0.19 29.51
C LEU A 48 -0.74 -0.58 29.60
N ILE A 49 -1.03 -1.80 30.03
CA ILE A 49 -2.41 -2.31 30.17
C ILE A 49 -3.19 -1.57 31.28
N PRO A 50 -2.67 -1.35 32.50
CA PRO A 50 -3.40 -0.54 33.48
C PRO A 50 -3.53 0.92 33.03
N GLY A 51 -2.52 1.50 32.35
CA GLY A 51 -2.58 2.88 31.87
C GLY A 51 -3.75 3.17 30.92
N ILE A 52 -4.01 2.26 29.97
CA ILE A 52 -5.15 2.40 29.04
C ILE A 52 -6.48 2.30 29.78
N ALA A 53 -6.61 1.38 30.75
CA ALA A 53 -7.83 1.23 31.53
C ALA A 53 -8.15 2.50 32.33
N PHE A 54 -7.16 3.12 32.98
CA PHE A 54 -7.35 4.38 33.70
C PHE A 54 -7.71 5.55 32.76
N ALA A 55 -7.09 5.63 31.58
CA ALA A 55 -7.41 6.67 30.60
C ALA A 55 -8.85 6.57 30.10
N VAL A 56 -9.35 5.36 29.81
CA VAL A 56 -10.74 5.14 29.39
C VAL A 56 -11.73 5.53 30.48
N VAL A 57 -11.47 5.17 31.74
CA VAL A 57 -12.33 5.55 32.87
C VAL A 57 -12.36 7.07 33.07
N ALA A 58 -11.21 7.74 32.96
CA ALA A 58 -11.14 9.20 33.08
C ALA A 58 -11.95 9.91 31.97
N VAL A 59 -11.86 9.43 30.72
CA VAL A 59 -12.63 9.98 29.60
C VAL A 59 -14.13 9.77 29.80
N LEU A 60 -14.56 8.59 30.27
CA LEU A 60 -15.96 8.31 30.57
C LEU A 60 -16.52 9.19 31.69
N MET A 61 -15.72 9.45 32.74
CA MET A 61 -16.11 10.36 33.82
C MET A 61 -16.25 11.81 33.33
N ILE A 62 -15.35 12.28 32.47
CA ILE A 62 -15.45 13.62 31.87
C ILE A 62 -16.70 13.73 31.00
N ALA A 63 -16.98 12.72 30.17
CA ALA A 63 -18.19 12.69 29.34
C ALA A 63 -19.47 12.71 30.19
N ALA A 64 -19.51 11.94 31.30
CA ALA A 64 -20.64 11.93 32.21
C ALA A 64 -20.88 13.31 32.87
N VAL A 65 -19.82 14.03 33.25
CA VAL A 65 -19.92 15.39 33.80
C VAL A 65 -20.46 16.38 32.77
N ILE A 66 -20.02 16.29 31.50
CA ILE A 66 -20.51 17.15 30.42
C ILE A 66 -22.01 16.91 30.18
N VAL A 67 -22.44 15.65 30.09
CA VAL A 67 -23.86 15.30 29.93
C VAL A 67 -24.67 15.81 31.12
N TYR A 68 -24.20 15.58 32.35
CA TYR A 68 -24.88 16.04 33.55
C TYR A 68 -25.08 17.56 33.53
N ALA A 69 -24.01 18.33 33.28
CA ALA A 69 -24.07 19.78 33.20
C ALA A 69 -24.99 20.30 32.09
N ALA A 70 -25.06 19.61 30.95
CA ALA A 70 -25.96 19.96 29.85
C ALA A 70 -27.43 19.65 30.17
N THR A 71 -27.70 18.60 30.96
CA THR A 71 -29.06 18.21 31.35
C THR A 71 -29.59 18.89 32.60
N SER A 72 -28.71 19.46 33.44
CA SER A 72 -29.08 20.17 34.67
C SER A 72 -29.44 21.65 34.47
N GLY A 73 -29.51 22.13 33.23
CA GLY A 73 -29.98 23.48 32.90
C GLY A 73 -31.50 23.50 32.74
N ASP A 74 -32.18 24.01 33.77
CA ASP A 74 -33.63 24.23 33.80
C ASP A 74 -34.13 25.14 32.66
N GLY A 75 -35.23 24.69 32.04
CA GLY A 75 -36.38 25.55 31.73
C GLY A 75 -36.32 26.42 30.47
N SER A 76 -36.80 25.89 29.35
CA SER A 76 -37.57 26.66 28.36
C SER A 76 -38.44 25.70 27.55
N ASP A 77 -39.75 25.86 27.72
CA ASP A 77 -40.82 25.20 26.99
C ASP A 77 -40.86 25.60 25.50
N ASP A 78 -41.55 24.75 24.74
CA ASP A 78 -42.18 24.97 23.43
C ASP A 78 -41.33 24.88 22.16
N THR A 79 -41.47 23.77 21.42
CA THR A 79 -42.46 23.67 20.32
C THR A 79 -42.29 22.35 19.57
N VAL A 80 -43.38 21.57 19.56
CA VAL A 80 -43.57 20.32 18.83
C VAL A 80 -43.70 20.59 17.32
N ALA A 81 -42.86 19.96 16.49
CA ALA A 81 -43.12 19.79 15.06
C ALA A 81 -43.01 18.30 14.70
N ALA A 82 -44.12 17.75 14.23
CA ALA A 82 -44.35 16.34 13.98
C ALA A 82 -43.51 15.78 12.80
N PRO A 83 -43.10 14.49 12.84
CA PRO A 83 -42.52 13.82 11.69
C PRO A 83 -43.62 13.30 10.75
N THR A 84 -43.69 13.88 9.54
CA THR A 84 -44.45 13.29 8.44
C THR A 84 -43.64 12.15 7.83
N ALA A 85 -44.14 10.94 8.05
CA ALA A 85 -43.68 9.73 7.38
C ALA A 85 -44.00 9.77 5.87
N ALA A 86 -43.06 9.30 5.06
CA ALA A 86 -43.34 8.80 3.72
C ALA A 86 -42.63 7.43 3.55
N PRO A 87 -43.38 6.35 3.26
CA PRO A 87 -42.80 5.06 2.91
C PRO A 87 -42.58 5.01 1.40
N VAL A 88 -41.38 4.63 0.96
CA VAL A 88 -41.19 4.18 -0.43
C VAL A 88 -40.47 2.84 -0.42
N THR A 89 -41.32 1.83 -0.55
CA THR A 89 -40.99 0.45 -0.90
C THR A 89 -40.78 0.36 -2.40
N THR A 90 -39.58 -0.01 -2.85
CA THR A 90 -39.42 -0.62 -4.19
C THR A 90 -38.47 -1.80 -4.09
N ALA A 91 -39.05 -2.98 -3.86
CA ALA A 91 -38.40 -4.25 -4.07
C ALA A 91 -38.33 -4.50 -5.60
N GLY A 92 -37.12 -4.50 -6.14
CA GLY A 92 -36.83 -4.98 -7.49
C GLY A 92 -35.95 -6.21 -7.39
N THR A 93 -36.56 -7.39 -7.46
CA THR A 93 -35.89 -8.69 -7.59
C THR A 93 -35.38 -8.85 -9.02
N PRO A 94 -34.07 -8.99 -9.26
CA PRO A 94 -33.60 -9.49 -10.55
C PRO A 94 -33.68 -11.02 -10.56
N GLU A 95 -34.68 -11.52 -11.27
CA GLU A 95 -34.77 -12.90 -11.72
C GLU A 95 -33.64 -13.15 -12.73
N THR A 96 -32.61 -13.88 -12.34
CA THR A 96 -31.56 -14.33 -13.28
C THR A 96 -31.80 -15.77 -13.67
N THR A 97 -32.30 -15.92 -14.89
CA THR A 97 -32.52 -17.13 -15.66
C THR A 97 -31.30 -18.05 -15.66
N VAL A 98 -31.53 -19.31 -15.27
CA VAL A 98 -30.62 -20.44 -15.46
C VAL A 98 -30.66 -20.84 -16.94
N GLY A 99 -29.53 -20.72 -17.64
CA GLY A 99 -29.32 -21.10 -19.05
C GLY A 99 -28.14 -22.06 -19.22
N PRO A 100 -28.10 -22.86 -20.30
CA PRO A 100 -27.68 -24.26 -20.27
C PRO A 100 -26.17 -24.52 -20.27
N SER A 101 -25.83 -25.67 -19.68
CA SER A 101 -24.57 -26.40 -19.74
C SER A 101 -24.12 -26.63 -21.19
N VAL A 102 -23.03 -25.97 -21.60
CA VAL A 102 -22.33 -26.23 -22.87
C VAL A 102 -21.11 -27.10 -22.58
N GLY A 103 -21.00 -28.20 -23.33
CA GLY A 103 -20.07 -29.30 -23.10
C GLY A 103 -18.57 -28.98 -23.22
N PRO A 104 -17.71 -29.95 -22.85
CA PRO A 104 -16.26 -29.78 -22.83
C PRO A 104 -15.73 -29.56 -24.25
N SER A 105 -15.23 -28.35 -24.50
CA SER A 105 -14.48 -28.02 -25.70
C SER A 105 -13.08 -28.67 -25.63
N PRO A 106 -12.60 -29.31 -26.71
CA PRO A 106 -11.33 -30.01 -26.73
C PRO A 106 -10.16 -29.08 -26.42
N SER A 107 -9.26 -29.55 -25.56
CA SER A 107 -8.03 -28.86 -25.20
C SER A 107 -7.05 -28.88 -26.39
N ASP A 108 -7.00 -27.79 -27.13
CA ASP A 108 -5.90 -27.52 -28.05
C ASP A 108 -4.62 -27.35 -27.24
N SER A 109 -3.81 -28.41 -27.24
CA SER A 109 -2.47 -28.48 -26.69
C SER A 109 -1.57 -27.51 -27.48
N THR A 110 -1.61 -26.24 -27.09
CA THR A 110 -0.75 -25.20 -27.65
C THR A 110 0.68 -25.50 -27.24
N SER A 111 1.48 -25.85 -28.25
CA SER A 111 2.93 -25.98 -28.17
C SER A 111 3.50 -24.75 -27.44
N PRO A 112 4.38 -24.91 -26.43
CA PRO A 112 4.94 -23.78 -25.70
C PRO A 112 5.66 -22.86 -26.67
N GLY A 113 5.01 -21.71 -26.95
CA GLY A 113 5.58 -20.65 -27.78
C GLY A 113 6.96 -20.29 -27.25
N ALA A 114 7.91 -20.13 -28.17
CA ALA A 114 9.30 -19.83 -27.87
C ALA A 114 9.41 -18.82 -26.72
N SER A 115 10.16 -19.19 -25.67
CA SER A 115 10.45 -18.26 -24.57
C SER A 115 11.02 -16.98 -25.16
N PRO A 116 10.40 -15.82 -24.92
CA PRO A 116 10.89 -14.56 -25.46
C PRO A 116 12.32 -14.35 -24.96
N SER A 117 13.23 -13.99 -25.88
CA SER A 117 14.57 -13.57 -25.51
C SER A 117 14.47 -12.45 -24.47
N PRO A 118 15.27 -12.47 -23.40
CA PRO A 118 15.19 -11.48 -22.33
C PRO A 118 15.50 -10.10 -22.91
N SER A 119 14.45 -9.30 -23.13
CA SER A 119 14.52 -7.98 -23.75
C SER A 119 14.79 -6.86 -22.74
N GLY A 120 15.29 -7.21 -21.55
CA GLY A 120 15.53 -6.26 -20.47
C GLY A 120 16.94 -5.68 -20.49
N ASP A 121 17.04 -4.36 -20.32
CA ASP A 121 18.28 -3.73 -19.87
C ASP A 121 18.72 -4.39 -18.55
N PRO A 122 19.92 -5.01 -18.46
CA PRO A 122 20.36 -5.72 -17.26
C PRO A 122 20.48 -4.80 -16.04
N CYS A 123 20.44 -3.48 -16.21
CA CYS A 123 20.43 -2.54 -15.11
C CYS A 123 19.12 -2.59 -14.33
N ILE A 124 17.94 -2.62 -14.97
CA ILE A 124 16.67 -2.50 -14.24
C ILE A 124 16.33 -3.74 -13.41
N VAL A 125 16.77 -4.92 -13.85
CA VAL A 125 16.40 -6.18 -13.22
C VAL A 125 16.90 -6.26 -11.79
N GLY A 126 16.02 -6.61 -10.86
CA GLY A 126 16.31 -6.72 -9.43
C GLY A 126 15.18 -6.22 -8.53
N VAL A 127 15.48 -6.13 -7.23
CA VAL A 127 14.59 -5.58 -6.21
C VAL A 127 15.07 -4.20 -5.79
N TRP A 128 14.14 -3.26 -5.77
CA TRP A 128 14.36 -1.86 -5.50
C TRP A 128 13.41 -1.39 -4.40
N LEU A 129 13.93 -0.57 -3.48
CA LEU A 129 13.15 0.16 -2.50
C LEU A 129 12.98 1.59 -3.00
N GLU A 130 11.75 2.06 -3.04
CA GLU A 130 11.41 3.44 -3.33
C GLU A 130 11.81 4.33 -2.16
N GLU A 131 12.86 5.14 -2.34
CA GLU A 131 13.33 6.09 -1.33
C GLU A 131 12.54 7.40 -1.40
N ARG A 132 12.12 7.79 -2.61
CA ARG A 132 11.34 9.00 -2.86
C ARG A 132 10.33 8.77 -3.96
N HIS A 133 9.13 9.29 -3.75
CA HIS A 133 8.03 9.32 -4.72
C HIS A 133 7.40 10.71 -4.65
N ASP A 134 7.44 11.43 -5.77
CA ASP A 134 6.71 12.68 -5.97
C ASP A 134 5.72 12.45 -7.12
N GLU A 135 4.43 12.65 -6.91
CA GLU A 135 3.40 12.47 -7.95
C GLU A 135 2.28 13.50 -7.82
N ASP A 136 1.77 13.99 -8.94
CA ASP A 136 0.51 14.73 -8.97
C ASP A 136 -0.68 13.76 -9.03
N LEU A 137 -1.49 13.76 -7.97
CA LEU A 137 -2.71 12.95 -7.86
C LEU A 137 -3.95 13.81 -7.91
N THR A 138 -4.96 13.35 -8.66
CA THR A 138 -6.29 13.95 -8.70
C THR A 138 -7.21 13.27 -7.69
N THR A 139 -7.77 14.05 -6.76
CA THR A 139 -8.77 13.62 -5.80
C THR A 139 -10.16 13.45 -6.46
N PRO A 140 -11.15 12.82 -5.80
CA PRO A 140 -12.48 12.59 -6.39
C PRO A 140 -13.24 13.87 -6.75
N ASP A 141 -12.97 14.98 -6.06
CA ASP A 141 -13.51 16.31 -6.35
C ASP A 141 -12.78 17.04 -7.50
N GLY A 142 -11.78 16.40 -8.11
CA GLY A 142 -11.01 16.96 -9.23
C GLY A 142 -9.82 17.82 -8.81
N THR A 143 -9.54 17.96 -7.50
CA THR A 143 -8.39 18.71 -7.00
C THR A 143 -7.09 17.96 -7.31
N VAL A 144 -6.13 18.64 -7.93
CA VAL A 144 -4.78 18.11 -8.18
C VAL A 144 -3.86 18.49 -7.02
N VAL A 145 -3.30 17.47 -6.38
CA VAL A 145 -2.39 17.57 -5.23
C VAL A 145 -1.08 16.89 -5.56
N THR A 146 0.03 17.61 -5.42
CA THR A 146 1.36 17.00 -5.44
C THR A 146 1.59 16.30 -4.11
N VAL A 147 1.82 14.99 -4.17
CA VAL A 147 2.03 14.14 -3.00
C VAL A 147 3.46 13.61 -2.97
N HIS A 148 3.96 13.38 -1.76
CA HIS A 148 5.32 12.96 -1.48
C HIS A 148 5.32 11.74 -0.56
N GLY A 149 6.22 10.79 -0.78
CA GLY A 149 6.40 9.63 0.09
C GLY A 149 7.47 8.67 -0.40
N GLY A 150 7.32 7.39 -0.04
CA GLY A 150 8.22 6.30 -0.42
C GLY A 150 7.96 5.05 0.44
N GLY A 151 8.71 3.98 0.17
CA GLY A 151 8.65 2.72 0.92
C GLY A 151 8.14 1.51 0.14
N THR A 152 7.69 1.69 -1.10
CA THR A 152 7.28 0.60 -1.99
C THR A 152 8.48 -0.27 -2.37
N PHE A 153 8.31 -1.59 -2.40
CA PHE A 153 9.29 -2.47 -3.05
C PHE A 153 8.89 -2.74 -4.50
N GLN A 154 9.76 -2.40 -5.44
CA GLN A 154 9.58 -2.65 -6.85
C GLN A 154 10.51 -3.78 -7.31
N ARG A 155 9.95 -4.80 -7.94
CA ARG A 155 10.69 -5.95 -8.48
C ARG A 155 10.56 -5.96 -9.99
N TYR A 156 11.67 -6.02 -10.70
CA TYR A 156 11.73 -6.15 -12.14
C TYR A 156 12.43 -7.45 -12.48
N SER A 157 11.76 -8.35 -13.21
CA SER A 157 12.29 -9.66 -13.59
C SER A 157 12.68 -9.75 -15.07
N TYR A 158 13.56 -10.71 -15.39
CA TYR A 158 14.07 -10.92 -16.76
C TYR A 158 12.99 -11.30 -17.79
N ASP A 159 11.86 -11.82 -17.34
CA ASP A 159 10.70 -12.17 -18.16
C ASP A 159 9.81 -10.96 -18.50
N GLY A 160 10.22 -9.74 -18.11
CA GLY A 160 9.47 -8.52 -18.41
C GLY A 160 8.27 -8.30 -17.49
N VAL A 161 8.26 -8.87 -16.29
CA VAL A 161 7.24 -8.59 -15.28
C VAL A 161 7.77 -7.60 -14.24
N ALA A 162 7.00 -6.55 -13.96
CA ALA A 162 7.25 -5.63 -12.88
C ALA A 162 6.19 -5.85 -11.78
N PHE A 163 6.62 -5.89 -10.52
CA PHE A 163 5.75 -6.10 -9.37
C PHE A 163 6.03 -5.03 -8.31
N PHE A 164 5.02 -4.22 -8.00
CA PHE A 164 5.07 -3.13 -7.02
C PHE A 164 4.31 -3.57 -5.78
N ASP A 165 5.02 -3.66 -4.67
CA ASP A 165 4.56 -4.22 -3.42
C ASP A 165 4.39 -3.11 -2.38
N TYR A 166 3.13 -2.86 -2.01
CA TYR A 166 2.71 -1.86 -1.04
C TYR A 166 2.43 -2.46 0.34
N ASP A 167 2.89 -3.71 0.63
CA ASP A 167 2.59 -4.51 1.84
C ASP A 167 2.31 -3.68 3.11
N ASN A 168 3.30 -2.92 3.60
CA ASN A 168 3.21 -2.14 4.84
C ASN A 168 2.40 -0.83 4.73
N GLY A 169 1.79 -0.58 3.58
CA GLY A 169 1.14 0.67 3.23
C GLY A 169 2.13 1.69 2.66
N LEU A 170 2.01 2.01 1.37
CA LEU A 170 2.63 3.23 0.84
C LEU A 170 1.78 4.42 1.26
N ARG A 171 2.38 5.35 2.00
CA ARG A 171 1.76 6.62 2.38
C ARG A 171 2.34 7.73 1.53
N LEU A 172 1.48 8.41 0.79
CA LEU A 172 1.81 9.64 0.06
C LEU A 172 1.05 10.80 0.69
N ALA A 173 1.75 11.86 1.07
CA ALA A 173 1.15 13.03 1.70
C ALA A 173 1.43 14.29 0.89
N GLY A 174 0.45 15.17 0.81
CA GLY A 174 0.56 16.45 0.11
C GLY A 174 -0.36 17.50 0.70
N THR A 175 -0.21 18.74 0.26
CA THR A 175 -1.05 19.86 0.69
C THR A 175 -1.52 20.65 -0.51
N LYS A 176 -2.78 21.12 -0.47
CA LYS A 176 -3.33 22.07 -1.45
C LYS A 176 -4.09 23.16 -0.72
N GLY A 177 -3.58 24.39 -0.78
CA GLY A 177 -4.10 25.49 0.05
C GLY A 177 -3.88 25.19 1.52
N SER A 178 -4.92 25.31 2.35
CA SER A 178 -4.89 24.94 3.77
C SER A 178 -5.15 23.45 4.02
N SER A 179 -5.54 22.69 2.99
CA SER A 179 -5.96 21.30 3.16
C SER A 179 -4.80 20.33 3.02
N ARG A 180 -4.65 19.41 3.97
CA ARG A 180 -3.75 18.25 3.88
C ARG A 180 -4.46 17.06 3.27
N TYR A 181 -3.74 16.28 2.48
CA TYR A 181 -4.20 15.03 1.88
C TYR A 181 -3.20 13.92 2.18
N GLU A 182 -3.68 12.73 2.54
CA GLU A 182 -2.87 11.52 2.71
C GLU A 182 -3.52 10.36 1.96
N PHE A 183 -2.80 9.82 0.97
CA PHE A 183 -3.16 8.60 0.27
C PHE A 183 -2.44 7.43 0.92
N LEU A 184 -3.17 6.37 1.22
CA LEU A 184 -2.62 5.12 1.75
C LEU A 184 -2.98 3.98 0.79
N PHE A 185 -1.96 3.41 0.16
CA PHE A 185 -2.07 2.28 -0.77
C PHE A 185 -1.58 1.02 -0.08
N THR A 186 -2.34 -0.07 -0.18
CA THR A 186 -1.98 -1.40 0.36
C THR A 186 -2.20 -2.46 -0.70
N GLY A 187 -1.46 -3.57 -0.63
CA GLY A 187 -1.53 -4.66 -1.61
C GLY A 187 -0.44 -4.59 -2.66
N PHE A 188 -0.73 -4.92 -3.92
CA PHE A 188 0.26 -4.93 -4.99
C PHE A 188 -0.32 -4.55 -6.35
N ILE A 189 0.58 -4.10 -7.24
CA ILE A 189 0.30 -3.95 -8.67
C ILE A 189 1.36 -4.72 -9.46
N SER A 190 0.95 -5.44 -10.49
CA SER A 190 1.86 -6.04 -11.47
C SER A 190 1.64 -5.44 -12.86
N TYR A 191 2.72 -5.35 -13.63
CA TYR A 191 2.74 -4.93 -15.02
C TYR A 191 3.58 -5.89 -15.85
N THR A 192 3.28 -5.99 -17.15
CA THR A 192 4.31 -6.31 -18.13
C THR A 192 5.09 -5.03 -18.42
N TYR A 193 6.40 -5.11 -18.59
CA TYR A 193 7.22 -3.96 -18.96
C TYR A 193 8.19 -4.31 -20.09
N ARG A 194 8.59 -3.27 -20.83
CA ARG A 194 9.75 -3.30 -21.73
C ARG A 194 10.53 -2.01 -21.60
N VAL A 195 11.82 -2.06 -21.95
CA VAL A 195 12.68 -0.87 -22.02
C VAL A 195 12.98 -0.56 -23.48
N GLU A 196 12.70 0.66 -23.89
CA GLU A 196 12.86 1.12 -25.28
C GLU A 196 13.34 2.57 -25.26
N ASN A 197 14.43 2.88 -25.97
CA ASN A 197 14.99 4.24 -26.07
C ASN A 197 15.28 4.93 -24.71
N GLY A 198 15.70 4.16 -23.70
CA GLY A 198 15.95 4.69 -22.37
C GLY A 198 14.68 5.03 -21.59
N GLU A 199 13.52 4.54 -22.02
CA GLU A 199 12.24 4.66 -21.33
C GLU A 199 11.71 3.28 -20.94
N ILE A 200 11.06 3.19 -19.78
CA ILE A 200 10.26 2.03 -19.40
C ILE A 200 8.80 2.24 -19.82
N ILE A 201 8.27 1.26 -20.52
CA ILE A 201 6.88 1.22 -20.99
C ILE A 201 6.18 0.08 -20.27
N TYR A 202 5.07 0.39 -19.60
CA TYR A 202 4.27 -0.58 -18.85
C TYR A 202 3.00 -0.96 -19.62
N SER A 203 2.55 -2.20 -19.47
CA SER A 203 1.30 -2.71 -20.05
C SER A 203 0.68 -3.81 -19.16
N ASN A 204 -0.54 -4.24 -19.51
CA ASN A 204 -1.29 -5.30 -18.83
C ASN A 204 -1.35 -5.14 -17.29
N PRO A 205 -1.76 -3.96 -16.79
CA PRO A 205 -1.81 -3.69 -15.37
C PRO A 205 -2.77 -4.65 -14.65
N ARG A 206 -2.36 -5.17 -13.49
CA ARG A 206 -3.22 -5.94 -12.57
C ARG A 206 -3.00 -5.44 -11.15
N ALA A 207 -4.07 -5.14 -10.42
CA ALA A 207 -4.00 -4.72 -9.02
C ALA A 207 -4.75 -5.70 -8.13
N GLN A 208 -4.28 -5.82 -6.89
CA GLN A 208 -5.06 -6.33 -5.78
C GLN A 208 -4.68 -5.54 -4.53
N GLY A 209 -5.67 -4.95 -3.87
CA GLY A 209 -5.42 -4.15 -2.68
C GLY A 209 -6.45 -3.06 -2.44
N THR A 210 -6.08 -2.08 -1.63
CA THR A 210 -6.96 -0.98 -1.24
C THR A 210 -6.22 0.35 -1.32
N GLU A 211 -6.95 1.38 -1.76
CA GLU A 211 -6.55 2.78 -1.72
C GLU A 211 -7.50 3.55 -0.79
N LEU A 212 -6.91 4.29 0.13
CA LEU A 212 -7.59 5.14 1.10
C LEU A 212 -7.13 6.59 0.87
N LEU A 213 -8.06 7.55 0.96
CA LEU A 213 -7.74 8.97 1.03
C LEU A 213 -8.23 9.55 2.35
N TYR A 214 -7.37 10.31 3.00
CA TYR A 214 -7.68 11.14 4.15
C TYR A 214 -7.44 12.62 3.83
N ASN A 215 -8.22 13.49 4.45
CA ASN A 215 -7.96 14.93 4.50
C ASN A 215 -8.13 15.45 5.94
N ASP A 216 -8.06 16.78 6.15
CA ASP A 216 -8.20 17.36 7.49
C ASP A 216 -9.56 17.09 8.16
N ASN A 217 -10.60 16.78 7.37
CA ASN A 217 -11.91 16.41 7.87
C ASN A 217 -12.02 14.91 8.19
N GLY A 218 -10.94 14.14 8.02
CA GLY A 218 -10.86 12.71 8.29
C GLY A 218 -10.84 11.86 7.02
N HIS A 219 -11.49 10.69 7.08
CA HIS A 219 -11.55 9.75 5.97
C HIS A 219 -12.45 10.29 4.85
N VAL A 220 -11.92 10.30 3.62
CA VAL A 220 -12.65 10.78 2.43
C VAL A 220 -13.25 9.62 1.65
N TYR A 221 -12.43 8.61 1.30
CA TYR A 221 -12.93 7.42 0.61
C TYR A 221 -12.05 6.19 0.78
N THR A 222 -12.65 5.03 0.49
CA THR A 222 -11.99 3.73 0.33
C THR A 222 -12.38 3.17 -1.03
N ARG A 223 -11.40 2.71 -1.82
CA ARG A 223 -11.67 1.95 -3.05
C ARG A 223 -10.69 0.80 -3.22
N ASN A 224 -11.04 -0.13 -4.10
CA ASN A 224 -10.10 -1.14 -4.55
C ASN A 224 -8.93 -0.46 -5.26
N LEU A 225 -7.71 -0.94 -4.99
CA LEU A 225 -6.52 -0.46 -5.67
C LEU A 225 -6.71 -0.63 -7.19
N SER A 226 -6.53 0.45 -7.94
CA SER A 226 -6.69 0.44 -9.39
C SER A 226 -5.32 0.55 -10.06
N ALA A 227 -5.00 -0.43 -10.89
CA ALA A 227 -3.79 -0.36 -11.71
C ALA A 227 -4.09 0.42 -12.99
N ARG A 228 -3.49 1.61 -13.11
CA ARG A 228 -3.61 2.47 -14.28
C ARG A 228 -2.52 2.14 -15.32
N ASN A 229 -2.82 2.39 -16.59
CA ASN A 229 -1.78 2.45 -17.62
C ASN A 229 -0.86 3.63 -17.30
N LEU A 230 0.41 3.35 -17.08
CA LEU A 230 1.40 4.37 -16.75
C LEU A 230 1.96 4.97 -18.06
N PRO A 231 2.17 6.29 -18.13
CA PRO A 231 2.89 6.87 -19.25
C PRO A 231 4.33 6.32 -19.29
N PRO A 232 5.00 6.33 -20.45
CA PRO A 232 6.42 6.02 -20.54
C PRO A 232 7.22 6.87 -19.54
N ARG A 233 8.19 6.24 -18.88
CA ARG A 233 9.05 6.92 -17.91
C ARG A 233 10.50 6.86 -18.37
N LYS A 234 11.18 8.00 -18.36
CA LYS A 234 12.63 8.04 -18.57
C LYS A 234 13.32 7.25 -17.46
N LEU A 235 14.22 6.37 -17.88
CA LEU A 235 14.97 5.47 -17.03
C LEU A 235 16.41 5.99 -16.93
N ASN A 236 16.82 6.38 -15.73
CA ASN A 236 18.23 6.57 -15.41
C ASN A 236 18.64 5.52 -14.39
N CYS A 237 19.30 4.47 -14.85
CA CYS A 237 19.62 3.31 -14.03
C CYS A 237 21.14 3.18 -13.80
N GLY A 238 21.53 3.00 -12.55
CA GLY A 238 22.88 2.65 -12.12
C GLY A 238 22.91 1.35 -11.32
N ASN A 239 24.10 0.99 -10.82
CA ASN A 239 24.29 -0.27 -10.10
C ASN A 239 23.53 -0.31 -8.75
N VAL A 240 23.35 0.82 -8.09
CA VAL A 240 22.76 0.90 -6.73
C VAL A 240 21.54 1.80 -6.65
N ALA A 241 21.34 2.67 -7.64
CA ALA A 241 20.27 3.65 -7.68
C ALA A 241 19.62 3.65 -9.07
N MET A 242 18.32 3.93 -9.10
CA MET A 242 17.55 4.09 -10.31
C MET A 242 16.59 5.26 -10.11
N ASN A 243 16.45 6.08 -11.14
CA ASN A 243 15.51 7.18 -11.17
C ASN A 243 14.54 6.95 -12.35
N LEU A 244 13.25 7.12 -12.07
CA LEU A 244 12.16 7.05 -13.04
C LEU A 244 11.44 8.39 -13.08
N THR A 245 11.37 9.01 -14.26
CA THR A 245 10.72 10.33 -14.42
C THR A 245 9.69 10.33 -15.55
N SER A 246 8.57 10.99 -15.32
CA SER A 246 7.57 11.34 -16.34
C SER A 246 6.91 12.68 -15.99
N ALA A 247 5.99 13.17 -16.81
CA ALA A 247 5.27 14.41 -16.49
C ALA A 247 4.52 14.25 -15.16
N GLY A 248 4.80 15.11 -14.18
CA GLY A 248 4.18 15.09 -12.86
C GLY A 248 4.59 13.91 -11.96
N LEU A 249 5.67 13.19 -12.29
CA LEU A 249 6.16 12.06 -11.50
C LEU A 249 7.68 11.99 -11.44
N ASN A 250 8.22 11.82 -10.24
CA ASN A 250 9.61 11.49 -10.00
C ASN A 250 9.74 10.40 -8.92
N ILE A 251 10.44 9.31 -9.24
CA ILE A 251 10.67 8.20 -8.31
C ILE A 251 12.17 7.90 -8.22
N ASP A 252 12.72 7.95 -7.01
CA ASP A 252 14.07 7.49 -6.70
C ASP A 252 14.03 6.13 -6.02
N LEU A 253 14.79 5.20 -6.58
CA LEU A 253 14.81 3.79 -6.21
C LEU A 253 16.22 3.38 -5.81
N LYS A 254 16.34 2.65 -4.71
CA LYS A 254 17.59 2.07 -4.23
C LYS A 254 17.56 0.57 -4.30
N ARG A 255 18.60 -0.03 -4.86
CA ARG A 255 18.69 -1.48 -4.97
C ARG A 255 18.84 -2.12 -3.60
N THR A 256 18.02 -3.11 -3.27
CA THR A 256 18.04 -3.79 -1.96
C THR A 256 18.71 -5.16 -1.99
N SER A 257 18.82 -5.77 -3.16
CA SER A 257 19.58 -7.02 -3.35
C SER A 257 20.67 -6.84 -4.42
N ALA A 258 21.90 -7.32 -4.14
CA ALA A 258 22.87 -7.58 -5.20
C ALA A 258 22.30 -8.66 -6.14
N ARG A 259 22.60 -8.57 -7.45
CA ARG A 259 22.15 -9.53 -8.47
C ARG A 259 22.24 -10.96 -7.95
N GLN A 260 21.14 -11.71 -7.95
CA GLN A 260 21.18 -13.16 -7.74
C GLN A 260 21.81 -13.83 -8.94
#